data_AF-A0A7S1QPY4-F1
#
_entry.id   AF-A0A7S1QPY4-F1
#
_cell.length_a   1.000
_cell.length_b   1.000
_cell.length_c   1.000
_cell.angle_alpha   90.00
_cell.angle_beta   90.00
_cell.angle_gamma   90.00
#
_symmetry.space_group_name_H-M   'P 1'
#
loop_
_entity.id
_entity.type
_entity.pdbx_description
1 polymer ?
#
loop_
_entity_poly.entity_id
_entity_poly.type
_entity_poly.pdbx_seq_one_letter_code
_entity_poly.pdbx_strand_id
1 'polypeptide(L)'
;ALMLGLAYAASMGGVGTLIGTPPNGVLSAQAEFFGLRITFSRWMAFAAPLALIMVFLTWLYLIALFKVPKRALDASHPAQVALQRKFGRMSQAEVRVALVFALTVTAWMCRKPLVNALHLEKHQLEDSTISIAATILLFVTPAKDENGQSGWLMDWPTVLKTPWHILFLFGGGFALANGFKETMLSQWIGDQLSVLHGLPPVLVAFLVVLTVTFLTEVTSNTATANVLLPIIGQLALSLGIKP
;
A
#
# COMPACT_ATOMS: atom_id res chain seq x y z
N ALA A 1 -22.18 5.91 11.42
CA ALA A 1 -22.06 4.89 10.35
C ALA A 1 -21.22 5.37 9.16
N LEU A 2 -21.64 6.38 8.39
CA LEU A 2 -20.96 6.77 7.13
C LEU A 2 -19.49 7.21 7.32
N MET A 3 -19.19 8.13 8.26
CA MET A 3 -17.81 8.57 8.49
C MET A 3 -16.91 7.44 8.99
N LEU A 4 -17.44 6.58 9.86
CA LEU A 4 -16.73 5.40 10.36
C LEU A 4 -16.46 4.39 9.24
N GLY A 5 -17.44 4.18 8.36
CA GLY A 5 -17.29 3.34 7.16
C GLY A 5 -16.24 3.87 6.20
N LEU A 6 -16.22 5.19 5.96
CA LEU A 6 -15.17 5.84 5.16
C LEU A 6 -13.78 5.66 5.77
N ALA A 7 -13.63 5.85 7.09
CA ALA A 7 -12.36 5.68 7.78
C ALA A 7 -11.84 4.23 7.67
N TYR A 8 -12.68 3.24 8.00
CA TYR A 8 -12.31 1.83 7.89
C TYR A 8 -12.02 1.42 6.44
N ALA A 9 -12.83 1.86 5.48
CA ALA A 9 -12.61 1.55 4.07
C ALA A 9 -11.31 2.14 3.55
N ALA A 10 -10.93 3.36 3.97
CA ALA A 10 -9.64 3.95 3.62
C ALA A 10 -8.46 3.12 4.18
N SER A 11 -8.53 2.71 5.45
CA SER A 11 -7.50 1.87 6.07
C SER A 11 -7.38 0.49 5.39
N MET A 12 -8.49 -0.22 5.17
CA MET A 12 -8.47 -1.55 4.55
C MET A 12 -8.12 -1.49 3.05
N GLY A 13 -8.66 -0.51 2.33
CA GLY A 13 -8.35 -0.30 0.91
C GLY A 13 -6.86 -0.02 0.68
N GLY A 14 -6.24 0.72 1.61
CA GLY A 14 -4.81 0.98 1.58
C GLY A 14 -3.92 -0.27 1.70
N VAL A 15 -4.43 -1.38 2.25
CA VAL A 15 -3.70 -2.67 2.30
C VAL A 15 -3.62 -3.32 0.91
N GLY A 16 -4.59 -3.05 0.03
CA GLY A 16 -4.76 -3.77 -1.24
C GLY A 16 -3.64 -3.62 -2.26
N THR A 17 -2.80 -2.58 -2.15
CA THR A 17 -1.66 -2.37 -3.05
C THR A 17 -0.40 -1.97 -2.27
N LEU A 18 0.77 -2.17 -2.88
CA LEU A 18 2.04 -1.89 -2.21
C LEU A 18 2.25 -0.40 -1.90
N ILE A 19 1.61 0.48 -2.68
CA ILE A 19 1.72 1.95 -2.56
C ILE A 19 0.62 2.51 -1.63
N GLY A 20 -0.39 1.70 -1.27
CA GLY A 20 -1.57 2.20 -0.57
C GLY A 20 -1.31 2.72 0.84
N THR A 21 -0.39 2.11 1.60
CA THR A 21 0.01 2.59 2.93
C THR A 21 1.51 2.40 3.17
N PRO A 22 2.16 3.23 4.01
CA PRO A 22 3.58 3.10 4.30
C PRO A 22 4.02 1.72 4.85
N PRO A 23 3.27 1.03 5.74
CA PRO A 23 3.63 -0.31 6.21
C PRO A 23 3.87 -1.34 5.09
N ASN A 24 3.12 -1.25 3.98
CA ASN A 24 3.31 -2.15 2.83
C ASN A 24 4.66 -1.91 2.15
N GLY A 25 5.08 -0.64 2.04
CA GLY A 25 6.39 -0.27 1.54
C GLY A 25 7.52 -0.73 2.46
N VAL A 26 7.34 -0.59 3.78
CA VAL A 26 8.27 -1.13 4.79
C VAL A 26 8.40 -2.64 4.64
N LEU A 27 7.29 -3.37 4.49
CA LEU A 27 7.32 -4.81 4.26
C LEU A 27 8.08 -5.17 2.99
N SER A 28 7.83 -4.47 1.87
CA SER A 28 8.58 -4.71 0.63
C SER A 28 10.07 -4.51 0.82
N ALA A 29 10.46 -3.43 1.51
CA ALA A 29 11.85 -3.13 1.82
C ALA A 29 12.47 -4.24 2.68
N GLN A 30 11.87 -4.55 3.83
CA GLN A 30 12.40 -5.58 4.74
C GLN A 30 12.42 -6.98 4.12
N ALA A 31 11.46 -7.30 3.24
CA ALA A 31 11.48 -8.57 2.52
C ALA A 31 12.73 -8.71 1.63
N GLU A 32 13.20 -7.63 1.00
CA GLU A 32 14.43 -7.68 0.18
C GLU A 32 15.67 -8.01 1.01
N PHE A 33 15.72 -7.58 2.27
CA PHE A 33 16.79 -7.96 3.20
C PHE A 33 16.83 -9.48 3.46
N PHE A 34 15.67 -10.15 3.45
CA PHE A 34 15.56 -11.61 3.53
C PHE A 34 15.69 -12.31 2.17
N GLY A 35 16.09 -11.60 1.10
CA GLY A 35 16.20 -12.14 -0.25
C GLY A 35 14.86 -12.39 -0.94
N LEU A 36 13.77 -11.83 -0.41
CA LEU A 36 12.42 -12.00 -0.93
C LEU A 36 11.98 -10.74 -1.68
N ARG A 37 11.75 -10.88 -2.98
CA ARG A 37 11.20 -9.79 -3.79
C ARG A 37 9.68 -9.85 -3.85
N ILE A 38 9.03 -8.86 -3.26
CA ILE A 38 7.58 -8.65 -3.35
C ILE A 38 7.30 -7.66 -4.47
N THR A 39 6.86 -8.14 -5.63
CA THR A 39 6.47 -7.25 -6.74
C THR A 39 5.08 -6.68 -6.51
N PHE A 40 4.80 -5.51 -7.09
CA PHE A 40 3.49 -4.86 -7.04
C PHE A 40 2.36 -5.81 -7.45
N SER A 41 2.54 -6.51 -8.58
CA SER A 41 1.58 -7.47 -9.11
C SER A 41 1.30 -8.64 -8.18
N ARG A 42 2.34 -9.14 -7.51
CA ARG A 42 2.21 -10.27 -6.57
C ARG A 42 1.50 -9.83 -5.29
N TRP A 43 1.83 -8.65 -4.77
CA TRP A 43 1.15 -8.10 -3.60
C TRP A 43 -0.31 -7.81 -3.92
N MET A 44 -0.61 -7.12 -5.02
CA MET A 44 -1.97 -6.77 -5.41
C MET A 44 -2.84 -8.02 -5.62
N ALA A 45 -2.31 -9.07 -6.27
CA ALA A 45 -3.04 -10.32 -6.47
C ALA A 45 -3.40 -11.03 -5.15
N PHE A 46 -2.63 -10.81 -4.08
CA PHE A 46 -2.89 -11.36 -2.76
C PHE A 46 -3.77 -10.43 -1.91
N ALA A 47 -3.38 -9.16 -1.78
CA ALA A 47 -3.94 -8.22 -0.82
C ALA A 47 -5.20 -7.52 -1.33
N ALA A 48 -5.35 -7.25 -2.63
CA ALA A 48 -6.53 -6.55 -3.14
C ALA A 48 -7.82 -7.38 -2.97
N PRO A 49 -7.86 -8.70 -3.29
CA PRO A 49 -9.04 -9.52 -3.00
C PRO A 49 -9.38 -9.54 -1.51
N LEU A 50 -8.36 -9.66 -0.65
CA LEU A 50 -8.54 -9.64 0.80
C LEU A 50 -9.12 -8.30 1.28
N ALA A 51 -8.57 -7.17 0.82
CA ALA A 51 -9.05 -5.84 1.16
C ALA A 51 -10.51 -5.63 0.75
N LEU A 52 -10.91 -6.11 -0.44
CA LEU A 52 -12.30 -6.04 -0.90
C LEU A 52 -13.24 -6.87 -0.01
N ILE A 53 -12.83 -8.08 0.37
CA ILE A 53 -13.59 -8.93 1.30
C ILE A 53 -13.73 -8.22 2.65
N MET A 54 -12.64 -7.67 3.20
CA MET A 54 -12.67 -6.96 4.48
C MET A 54 -13.57 -5.74 4.42
N VAL A 55 -13.46 -4.90 3.38
CA VAL A 55 -14.35 -3.73 3.18
C VAL A 55 -15.81 -4.16 3.12
N PHE A 56 -16.11 -5.24 2.37
CA PHE A 56 -17.47 -5.76 2.25
C PHE A 56 -18.01 -6.28 3.59
N LEU A 57 -17.22 -7.04 4.34
CA LEU A 57 -17.60 -7.55 5.67
C LEU A 57 -17.80 -6.43 6.68
N THR A 58 -16.92 -5.42 6.71
CA THR A 58 -17.08 -4.26 7.57
C THR A 58 -18.30 -3.43 7.17
N TRP A 59 -18.59 -3.30 5.88
CA TRP A 59 -19.82 -2.67 5.42
C TRP A 59 -21.06 -3.41 5.94
N LEU A 60 -21.12 -4.74 5.81
CA LEU A 60 -22.19 -5.57 6.37
C LEU A 60 -22.32 -5.40 7.89
N TYR A 61 -21.20 -5.40 8.62
CA TYR A 61 -21.17 -5.19 10.06
C TYR A 61 -21.73 -3.81 10.45
N LEU A 62 -21.33 -2.75 9.75
CA LEU A 62 -21.78 -1.39 10.05
C LEU A 62 -23.26 -1.17 9.74
N ILE A 63 -23.79 -1.73 8.64
CA ILE A 63 -25.23 -1.61 8.34
C ILE A 63 -26.10 -2.45 9.29
N ALA A 64 -25.57 -3.56 9.80
CA ALA A 64 -26.27 -4.39 10.78
C ALA A 64 -26.32 -3.72 12.16
N LEU A 65 -25.22 -3.07 12.59
CA LEU A 65 -25.12 -2.40 13.89
C LEU A 65 -25.82 -1.04 13.91
N PHE A 66 -25.67 -0.25 12.84
CA PHE A 66 -26.22 1.10 12.76
C PHE A 66 -27.45 1.14 11.84
N LYS A 67 -28.60 1.58 12.36
CA LYS A 67 -29.79 1.87 11.54
C LYS A 67 -29.47 3.01 10.57
N VAL A 68 -29.27 2.70 9.30
CA VAL A 68 -29.04 3.71 8.26
C VAL A 68 -30.37 4.45 7.98
N PRO A 69 -30.44 5.79 8.18
CA PRO A 69 -31.66 6.53 7.92
C PRO A 69 -32.01 6.48 6.42
N LYS A 70 -33.22 6.01 6.08
CA LYS A 70 -33.72 5.95 4.68
C LYS A 70 -33.79 7.33 4.00
N ARG A 71 -33.82 8.41 4.79
CA ARG A 71 -33.98 9.81 4.32
C ARG A 71 -32.72 10.45 3.72
N ALA A 72 -31.57 9.76 3.76
CA ALA A 72 -30.28 10.31 3.29
C ALA A 72 -30.03 10.16 1.78
N LEU A 73 -30.97 9.55 1.03
CA LEU A 73 -30.84 9.23 -0.41
C LEU A 73 -31.86 10.00 -1.26
N ASP A 74 -32.22 11.21 -0.87
CA ASP A 74 -33.07 12.06 -1.69
C ASP A 74 -32.18 12.75 -2.74
N ALA A 75 -32.26 12.31 -4.00
CA ALA A 75 -31.43 12.84 -5.10
C ALA A 75 -31.63 14.35 -5.33
N SER A 76 -32.75 14.88 -4.84
CA SER A 76 -33.11 16.30 -4.81
C SER A 76 -32.43 17.09 -3.69
N HIS A 77 -31.62 16.46 -2.82
CA HIS A 77 -30.98 17.13 -1.71
C HIS A 77 -30.05 18.24 -2.23
N PRO A 78 -30.13 19.49 -1.71
CA PRO A 78 -29.37 20.63 -2.22
C PRO A 78 -27.86 20.38 -2.28
N ALA A 79 -27.33 19.60 -1.33
CA ALA A 79 -25.92 19.21 -1.31
C ALA A 79 -25.50 18.34 -2.51
N GLN A 80 -26.38 17.46 -3.01
CA GLN A 80 -26.09 16.59 -4.14
C GLN A 80 -26.14 17.35 -5.46
N VAL A 81 -27.12 18.26 -5.61
CA VAL A 81 -27.19 19.20 -6.73
C VAL A 81 -25.97 20.12 -6.75
N ALA A 82 -25.52 20.60 -5.58
CA ALA A 82 -24.31 21.39 -5.45
C ALA A 82 -23.04 20.60 -5.83
N LEU A 83 -22.94 19.32 -5.44
CA LEU A 83 -21.83 18.45 -5.83
C LEU A 83 -21.80 18.19 -7.34
N GLN A 84 -22.94 17.90 -7.95
CA GLN A 84 -23.04 17.67 -9.40
C GLN A 84 -22.65 18.93 -10.19
N ARG A 85 -23.07 20.11 -9.73
CA ARG A 85 -22.63 21.38 -10.32
C ARG A 85 -21.13 21.62 -10.15
N LYS A 86 -20.54 21.15 -9.05
CA LYS A 86 -19.12 21.36 -8.73
C LYS A 86 -18.19 20.44 -9.51
N PHE A 87 -18.54 19.16 -9.69
CA PHE A 87 -17.64 18.16 -10.31
C PHE A 87 -17.96 17.82 -11.76
N GLY A 88 -19.18 18.10 -12.24
CA GLY A 88 -19.52 18.06 -13.67
C GLY A 88 -19.03 16.83 -14.45
N ARG A 89 -18.60 17.04 -15.71
CA ARG A 89 -17.96 16.01 -16.53
C ARG A 89 -16.45 16.06 -16.29
N MET A 90 -15.80 14.91 -16.32
CA MET A 90 -14.34 14.85 -16.14
C MET A 90 -13.63 15.78 -17.13
N SER A 91 -12.66 16.55 -16.63
CA SER A 91 -11.86 17.42 -17.46
C SER A 91 -10.91 16.60 -18.35
N GLN A 92 -10.38 17.21 -19.42
CA GLN A 92 -9.38 16.53 -20.24
C GLN A 92 -8.12 16.16 -19.44
N ALA A 93 -7.73 16.99 -18.47
CA ALA A 93 -6.59 16.69 -17.60
C ALA A 93 -6.87 15.46 -16.73
N GLU A 94 -8.04 15.37 -16.10
CA GLU A 94 -8.45 14.22 -15.29
C GLU A 94 -8.49 12.92 -16.10
N VAL A 95 -9.03 12.96 -17.32
CA VAL A 95 -9.04 11.79 -18.21
C VAL A 95 -7.62 11.36 -18.57
N ARG A 96 -6.71 12.30 -18.86
CA ARG A 96 -5.31 11.99 -19.16
C ARG A 96 -4.58 11.40 -17.95
N VAL A 97 -4.79 11.94 -16.75
CA VAL A 97 -4.23 11.37 -15.51
C VAL A 97 -4.76 9.94 -15.29
N ALA A 98 -6.07 9.74 -15.44
CA ALA A 98 -6.68 8.41 -15.30
C ALA A 98 -6.12 7.40 -16.32
N LEU A 99 -5.86 7.85 -17.56
CA LEU A 99 -5.24 7.03 -18.60
C LEU A 99 -3.79 6.67 -18.25
N VAL A 100 -2.97 7.64 -17.82
CA VAL A 100 -1.59 7.37 -17.37
C VAL A 100 -1.58 6.39 -16.19
N PHE A 101 -2.48 6.58 -15.23
CA PHE A 101 -2.64 5.67 -14.10
C PHE A 101 -3.02 4.25 -14.55
N ALA A 102 -4.02 4.11 -15.42
CA ALA A 102 -4.44 2.81 -15.93
C ALA A 102 -3.33 2.10 -16.72
N LEU A 103 -2.58 2.84 -17.54
CA LEU A 103 -1.41 2.31 -18.24
C LEU A 103 -0.33 1.83 -17.26
N THR A 104 -0.08 2.59 -16.20
CA THR A 104 0.91 2.24 -15.16
C THR A 104 0.54 0.95 -14.44
N VAL A 105 -0.71 0.85 -13.97
CA VAL A 105 -1.22 -0.36 -13.30
C VAL A 105 -1.16 -1.56 -14.24
N THR A 106 -1.57 -1.38 -15.50
CA THR A 106 -1.49 -2.44 -16.52
C THR A 106 -0.05 -2.88 -16.76
N ALA A 107 0.90 -1.93 -16.86
CA ALA A 107 2.32 -2.23 -17.02
C ALA A 107 2.88 -2.99 -15.81
N TRP A 108 2.52 -2.64 -14.58
CA TRP A 108 2.92 -3.41 -13.39
C TRP A 108 2.35 -4.84 -13.42
N MET A 109 1.08 -5.00 -13.79
CA MET A 109 0.45 -6.32 -13.85
C MET A 109 1.03 -7.19 -14.97
N CYS A 110 1.30 -6.60 -16.12
CA CYS A 110 1.85 -7.25 -17.31
C CYS A 110 3.38 -7.19 -17.37
N ARG A 111 4.09 -6.89 -16.27
CA ARG A 111 5.55 -6.77 -16.28
C ARG A 111 6.25 -8.01 -16.85
N LYS A 112 5.90 -9.22 -16.38
CA LYS A 112 6.51 -10.47 -16.86
C LYS A 112 6.33 -10.68 -18.38
N PRO A 113 5.11 -10.62 -18.94
CA PRO A 113 4.94 -10.74 -20.39
C PRO A 113 5.61 -9.59 -21.15
N LEU A 114 5.68 -8.37 -20.59
CA LEU A 114 6.34 -7.23 -21.21
C LEU A 114 7.86 -7.42 -21.33
N VAL A 115 8.52 -7.94 -20.29
CA VAL A 115 9.95 -8.32 -20.32
C VAL A 115 10.20 -9.34 -21.43
N ASN A 116 9.36 -10.38 -21.49
CA ASN A 116 9.52 -11.45 -22.48
C ASN A 116 9.28 -10.96 -23.91
N ALA A 117 8.24 -10.15 -24.14
CA ALA A 117 7.89 -9.64 -25.46
C ALA A 117 8.96 -8.69 -26.03
N LEU A 118 9.57 -7.87 -25.17
CA LEU A 118 10.59 -6.90 -25.55
C LEU A 118 12.02 -7.46 -25.52
N HIS A 119 12.20 -8.76 -25.21
CA HIS A 119 13.50 -9.40 -25.05
C HIS A 119 14.44 -8.66 -24.09
N LEU A 120 13.86 -8.04 -23.05
CA LEU A 120 14.62 -7.29 -22.05
C LEU A 120 15.23 -8.24 -21.02
N GLU A 121 16.37 -7.84 -20.48
CA GLU A 121 16.88 -8.52 -19.30
C GLU A 121 15.96 -8.24 -18.09
N LYS A 122 15.85 -9.21 -17.17
CA LYS A 122 14.96 -9.11 -15.99
C LYS A 122 15.20 -7.87 -15.11
N HIS A 123 16.41 -7.31 -15.17
CA HIS A 123 16.84 -6.16 -14.38
C HIS A 123 16.56 -4.82 -15.08
N GLN A 124 16.29 -4.82 -16.39
CA GLN A 124 16.07 -3.60 -17.17
C GLN A 124 14.65 -3.04 -16.95
N LEU A 125 13.68 -3.91 -16.63
CA LEU A 125 12.31 -3.50 -16.35
C LEU A 125 11.91 -3.92 -14.94
N GLU A 126 11.88 -2.93 -14.06
CA GLU A 126 11.43 -3.07 -12.68
C GLU A 126 10.19 -2.22 -12.40
N ASP A 127 9.53 -2.49 -11.27
CA ASP A 127 8.34 -1.74 -10.85
C ASP A 127 8.70 -0.23 -10.68
N SER A 128 9.92 0.06 -10.22
CA SER A 128 10.50 1.41 -10.16
C SER A 128 10.69 2.05 -11.54
N THR A 129 11.18 1.29 -12.54
CA THR A 129 11.36 1.78 -13.92
C THR A 129 10.02 2.23 -14.52
N ILE A 130 8.97 1.43 -14.34
CA ILE A 130 7.61 1.75 -14.79
C ILE A 130 7.10 3.02 -14.09
N SER A 131 7.38 3.17 -12.80
CA SER A 131 6.96 4.34 -12.00
C SER A 131 7.63 5.63 -12.47
N ILE A 132 8.93 5.57 -12.75
CA ILE A 132 9.70 6.71 -13.27
C ILE A 132 9.21 7.10 -14.67
N ALA A 133 8.97 6.11 -15.55
CA ALA A 133 8.43 6.36 -16.89
C ALA A 133 7.05 7.03 -16.82
N ALA A 134 6.15 6.55 -15.94
CA ALA A 134 4.84 7.17 -15.72
C ALA A 134 4.97 8.61 -15.19
N THR A 135 5.91 8.85 -14.27
CA THR A 135 6.17 10.20 -13.75
C THR A 135 6.64 11.14 -14.85
N ILE A 136 7.60 10.73 -15.68
CA ILE A 136 8.05 11.51 -16.85
C ILE A 136 6.88 11.79 -17.79
N LEU A 137 6.04 10.79 -18.05
CA LEU A 137 4.88 10.94 -18.91
C LEU A 137 3.90 12.00 -18.37
N LEU A 138 3.71 12.09 -17.05
CA LEU A 138 2.90 13.16 -16.45
C LEU A 138 3.53 14.55 -16.65
N PHE A 139 4.85 14.67 -16.57
CA PHE A 139 5.55 15.94 -16.81
C PHE A 139 5.56 16.38 -18.28
N VAL A 140 5.51 15.44 -19.22
CA VAL A 140 5.56 15.73 -20.67
C VAL A 140 4.16 15.80 -21.29
N THR A 141 3.13 15.29 -20.63
CA THR A 141 1.76 15.36 -21.16
C THR A 141 1.18 16.74 -20.89
N PRO A 142 0.80 17.51 -21.93
CA PRO A 142 0.21 18.83 -21.74
C PRO A 142 -1.16 18.71 -21.06
N ALA A 143 -1.54 19.74 -20.34
CA ALA A 143 -2.83 19.88 -19.68
C ALA A 143 -3.35 21.31 -19.89
N LYS A 144 -4.66 21.50 -19.70
CA LYS A 144 -5.23 22.84 -19.58
C LYS A 144 -5.77 22.98 -18.16
N ASP A 145 -5.47 24.09 -17.50
CA ASP A 145 -6.06 24.41 -16.21
C ASP A 145 -7.54 24.81 -16.35
N GLU A 146 -8.21 25.03 -15.22
CA GLU A 146 -9.62 25.48 -15.18
C GLU A 146 -9.84 26.83 -15.88
N ASN A 147 -8.80 27.65 -16.01
CA ASN A 147 -8.81 28.94 -16.70
C ASN A 147 -8.41 28.83 -18.19
N GLY A 148 -8.18 27.62 -18.71
CA GLY A 148 -7.77 27.35 -20.09
C GLY A 148 -6.29 27.62 -20.39
N GLN A 149 -5.47 27.94 -19.38
CA GLN A 149 -4.03 28.11 -19.54
C GLN A 149 -3.37 26.77 -19.82
N SER A 150 -2.44 26.78 -20.78
CA SER A 150 -1.70 25.58 -21.16
C SER A 150 -0.58 25.32 -20.15
N GLY A 151 -0.56 24.12 -19.58
CA GLY A 151 0.46 23.64 -18.66
C GLY A 151 0.74 22.15 -18.89
N TRP A 152 1.20 21.47 -17.84
CA TRP A 152 1.50 20.03 -17.84
C TRP A 152 0.63 19.33 -16.80
N LEU A 153 0.46 18.01 -16.89
CA LEU A 153 -0.32 17.28 -15.87
C LEU A 153 0.33 17.30 -14.49
N MET A 154 1.66 17.45 -14.44
CA MET A 154 2.43 17.54 -13.21
C MET A 154 3.41 18.71 -13.26
N ASP A 155 3.50 19.44 -12.16
CA ASP A 155 4.45 20.53 -11.94
C ASP A 155 5.33 20.23 -10.73
N TRP A 156 6.53 20.83 -10.71
CA TRP A 156 7.50 20.60 -9.64
C TRP A 156 7.00 21.01 -8.24
N PRO A 157 6.30 22.15 -8.06
CA PRO A 157 5.70 22.50 -6.77
C PRO A 157 4.74 21.44 -6.22
N THR A 158 4.00 20.73 -7.07
CA THR A 158 3.13 19.62 -6.63
C THR A 158 3.94 18.43 -6.15
N VAL A 159 5.02 18.08 -6.84
CA VAL A 159 5.92 16.99 -6.42
C VAL A 159 6.53 17.25 -5.04
N LEU A 160 6.84 18.51 -4.70
CA LEU A 160 7.37 18.87 -3.38
C LEU A 160 6.38 18.61 -2.23
N LYS A 161 5.07 18.51 -2.51
CA LYS A 161 4.04 18.17 -1.50
C LYS A 161 3.99 16.68 -1.17
N THR A 162 4.71 15.84 -1.90
CA THR A 162 4.80 14.40 -1.66
C THR A 162 5.41 14.13 -0.28
N PRO A 163 4.94 13.13 0.48
CA PRO A 163 5.48 12.79 1.81
C PRO A 163 6.87 12.13 1.73
N TRP A 164 7.91 12.92 1.45
CA TRP A 164 9.31 12.45 1.31
C TRP A 164 9.87 11.75 2.55
N HIS A 165 9.32 12.05 3.75
CA HIS A 165 9.69 11.39 5.00
C HIS A 165 9.48 9.87 4.97
N ILE A 166 8.58 9.36 4.12
CA ILE A 166 8.38 7.91 3.94
C ILE A 166 9.64 7.25 3.33
N LEU A 167 10.39 7.95 2.46
CA LEU A 167 11.64 7.41 1.90
C LEU A 167 12.73 7.32 2.97
N PHE A 168 12.86 8.34 3.82
CA PHE A 168 13.78 8.32 4.95
C PHE A 168 13.45 7.20 5.93
N LEU A 169 12.18 6.95 6.13
CA LEU A 169 11.69 5.86 6.97
C LEU A 169 12.08 4.48 6.41
N PHE A 170 11.94 4.26 5.09
CA PHE A 170 12.41 3.02 4.46
C PHE A 170 13.92 2.85 4.61
N GLY A 171 14.68 3.94 4.40
CA GLY A 171 16.13 3.98 4.65
C GLY A 171 16.49 3.61 6.10
N GLY A 172 15.76 4.16 7.07
CA GLY A 172 15.90 3.81 8.49
C GLY A 172 15.57 2.34 8.79
N GLY A 173 14.55 1.78 8.12
CA GLY A 173 14.20 0.36 8.21
C GLY A 173 15.34 -0.56 7.74
N PHE A 174 15.95 -0.24 6.59
CA PHE A 174 17.13 -0.96 6.09
C PHE A 174 18.33 -0.85 7.02
N ALA A 175 18.60 0.35 7.56
CA ALA A 175 19.68 0.56 8.52
C ALA A 175 19.47 -0.24 9.80
N LEU A 176 18.23 -0.28 10.32
CA LEU A 176 17.87 -1.07 11.50
C LEU A 176 18.00 -2.58 11.24
N ALA A 177 17.52 -3.07 10.08
CA ALA A 177 17.68 -4.47 9.69
C ALA A 177 19.17 -4.88 9.57
N ASN A 178 20.00 -4.04 8.97
CA ASN A 178 21.45 -4.27 8.90
C ASN A 178 22.07 -4.26 10.31
N GLY A 179 21.69 -3.32 11.17
CA GLY A 179 22.14 -3.29 12.56
C GLY A 179 21.80 -4.57 13.32
N PHE A 180 20.60 -5.12 13.12
CA PHE A 180 20.20 -6.39 13.75
C PHE A 180 21.04 -7.58 13.27
N LYS A 181 21.42 -7.57 12.00
CA LYS A 181 22.33 -8.55 11.41
C LYS A 181 23.73 -8.47 11.99
N GLU A 182 24.31 -7.27 11.98
CA GLU A 182 25.69 -7.04 12.40
C GLU A 182 25.88 -7.26 13.90
N THR A 183 24.89 -6.88 14.72
CA THR A 183 24.91 -7.08 16.18
C THR A 183 24.56 -8.49 16.61
N MET A 184 24.19 -9.38 15.67
CA MET A 184 23.67 -10.73 15.96
C MET A 184 22.41 -10.72 16.86
N LEU A 185 21.76 -9.56 17.01
CA LEU A 185 20.53 -9.42 17.78
C LEU A 185 19.42 -10.31 17.21
N SER A 186 19.39 -10.45 15.88
CA SER A 186 18.51 -11.38 15.19
C SER A 186 18.64 -12.82 15.74
N GLN A 187 19.86 -13.31 15.89
CA GLN A 187 20.09 -14.66 16.40
C GLN A 187 19.69 -14.76 17.87
N TRP A 188 20.06 -13.77 18.69
CA TRP A 188 19.69 -13.73 20.11
C TRP A 188 18.16 -13.76 20.31
N ILE A 189 17.41 -12.97 19.54
CA ILE A 189 15.93 -12.99 19.57
C ILE A 189 15.40 -14.37 19.17
N GLY A 190 15.95 -14.96 18.11
CA GLY A 190 15.58 -16.31 17.68
C GLY A 190 15.75 -17.36 18.78
N ASP A 191 16.88 -17.30 19.50
CA ASP A 191 17.17 -18.21 20.61
C ASP A 191 16.19 -18.03 21.79
N GLN A 192 15.80 -16.79 22.11
CA GLN A 192 14.77 -16.53 23.13
C GLN A 192 13.39 -17.06 22.73
N LEU A 193 13.10 -17.10 21.42
CA LEU A 193 11.83 -17.57 20.88
C LEU A 193 11.81 -19.09 20.62
N SER A 194 12.88 -19.81 20.96
CA SER A 194 12.95 -21.28 20.90
C SER A 194 11.82 -21.99 21.66
N VAL A 195 11.24 -21.34 22.69
CA VAL A 195 10.04 -21.80 23.42
C VAL A 195 8.84 -22.02 22.48
N LEU A 196 8.80 -21.34 21.33
CA LEU A 196 7.73 -21.44 20.34
C LEU A 196 7.94 -22.58 19.32
N HIS A 197 9.11 -23.24 19.29
CA HIS A 197 9.46 -24.26 18.28
C HIS A 197 8.56 -25.52 18.32
N GLY A 198 7.75 -25.69 19.37
CA GLY A 198 6.75 -26.78 19.47
C GLY A 198 5.32 -26.39 19.07
N LEU A 199 5.06 -25.12 18.77
CA LEU A 199 3.71 -24.66 18.44
C LEU A 199 3.43 -24.77 16.93
N PRO A 200 2.18 -25.07 16.52
CA PRO A 200 1.80 -25.01 15.12
C PRO A 200 2.07 -23.60 14.53
N PRO A 201 2.67 -23.48 13.33
CA PRO A 201 2.95 -22.19 12.70
C PRO A 201 1.75 -21.25 12.62
N VAL A 202 0.55 -21.81 12.41
CA VAL A 202 -0.70 -21.05 12.36
C VAL A 202 -1.02 -20.40 13.71
N LEU A 203 -0.76 -21.08 14.83
CA LEU A 203 -0.98 -20.55 16.16
C LEU A 203 0.01 -19.41 16.47
N VAL A 204 1.28 -19.58 16.09
CA VAL A 204 2.29 -18.52 16.23
C VAL A 204 1.89 -17.29 15.41
N ALA A 205 1.51 -17.48 14.14
CA ALA A 205 1.03 -16.40 13.29
C ALA A 205 -0.21 -15.70 13.88
N PHE A 206 -1.16 -16.45 14.42
CA PHE A 206 -2.35 -15.90 15.07
C PHE A 206 -1.99 -15.02 16.28
N LEU A 207 -1.09 -15.48 17.15
CA LEU A 207 -0.65 -14.71 18.33
C LEU A 207 0.10 -13.43 17.95
N VAL A 208 0.96 -13.51 16.93
CA VAL A 208 1.66 -12.34 16.38
C VAL A 208 0.65 -11.34 15.82
N VAL A 209 -0.29 -11.79 14.97
CA VAL A 209 -1.32 -10.91 14.39
C VAL A 209 -2.18 -10.27 15.49
N LEU A 210 -2.59 -11.04 16.50
CA LEU A 210 -3.36 -10.53 17.62
C LEU A 210 -2.59 -9.43 18.36
N THR A 211 -1.32 -9.69 18.69
CA THR A 211 -0.46 -8.74 19.40
C THR A 211 -0.26 -7.46 18.60
N VAL A 212 0.06 -7.59 17.30
CA VAL A 212 0.24 -6.44 16.41
C VAL A 212 -1.05 -5.63 16.31
N THR A 213 -2.21 -6.28 16.16
CA THR A 213 -3.51 -5.62 16.02
C THR A 213 -3.81 -4.71 17.21
N PHE A 214 -3.64 -5.21 18.44
CA PHE A 214 -3.84 -4.39 19.64
C PHE A 214 -2.77 -3.32 19.81
N LEU A 215 -1.51 -3.62 19.48
CA LEU A 215 -0.44 -2.64 19.58
C LEU A 215 -0.66 -1.47 18.61
N THR A 216 -1.18 -1.73 17.40
CA THR A 216 -1.47 -0.70 16.39
C THR A 216 -2.61 0.24 16.76
N GLU A 217 -3.43 -0.09 17.77
CA GLU A 217 -4.44 0.86 18.29
C GLU A 217 -3.81 2.01 19.09
N VAL A 218 -2.63 1.77 19.68
CA VAL A 218 -1.92 2.75 20.53
C VAL A 218 -0.64 3.31 19.90
N THR A 219 -0.24 2.78 18.73
CA THR A 219 0.98 3.16 18.02
C THR A 219 0.73 3.41 16.54
N SER A 220 1.60 4.19 15.89
CA SER A 220 1.52 4.39 14.44
C SER A 220 1.81 3.09 13.69
N ASN A 221 0.91 2.67 12.80
CA ASN A 221 1.04 1.46 11.96
C ASN A 221 2.44 1.32 11.34
N THR A 222 2.95 2.43 10.85
CA THR A 222 4.23 2.51 10.15
C THR A 222 5.42 2.33 11.09
N ALA A 223 5.37 2.91 12.29
CA ALA A 223 6.39 2.72 13.30
C ALA A 223 6.41 1.26 13.79
N THR A 224 5.22 0.70 14.01
CA THR A 224 5.04 -0.70 14.41
C THR A 224 5.59 -1.67 13.37
N ALA A 225 5.33 -1.42 12.08
CA ALA A 225 5.86 -2.21 10.98
C ALA A 225 7.41 -2.20 10.96
N ASN A 226 8.04 -1.03 11.09
CA ASN A 226 9.50 -0.93 11.08
C ASN A 226 10.19 -1.72 12.19
N VAL A 227 9.59 -1.74 13.38
CA VAL A 227 10.15 -2.44 14.54
C VAL A 227 9.86 -3.93 14.47
N LEU A 228 8.61 -4.30 14.19
CA LEU A 228 8.17 -5.69 14.33
C LEU A 228 8.46 -6.56 13.12
N LEU A 229 8.43 -6.04 11.89
CA LEU A 229 8.69 -6.86 10.70
C LEU A 229 10.07 -7.55 10.69
N PRO A 230 11.19 -6.87 11.00
CA PRO A 230 12.48 -7.58 11.06
C PRO A 230 12.51 -8.64 12.18
N ILE A 231 11.85 -8.39 13.31
CA ILE A 231 11.72 -9.37 14.41
C ILE A 231 10.90 -10.59 13.96
N ILE A 232 9.77 -10.37 13.29
CA ILE A 232 8.89 -11.44 12.78
C ILE A 232 9.60 -12.25 11.69
N GLY A 233 10.30 -11.60 10.76
CA GLY A 233 11.09 -12.28 9.73
C GLY A 233 12.18 -13.17 10.35
N GLN A 234 12.82 -12.70 11.41
CA GLN A 234 13.81 -13.49 12.13
C GLN A 234 13.19 -14.66 12.91
N LEU A 235 12.02 -14.45 13.53
CA LEU A 235 11.25 -15.52 14.15
C LEU A 235 10.89 -16.61 13.12
N ALA A 236 10.46 -16.22 11.93
CA ALA A 236 10.16 -17.16 10.85
C ALA A 236 11.39 -17.99 10.47
N LEU A 237 12.56 -17.35 10.28
CA LEU A 237 13.82 -18.05 10.02
C LEU A 237 14.19 -19.04 11.13
N SER A 238 14.02 -18.65 12.40
CA SER A 238 14.36 -19.48 13.56
C SER A 238 13.45 -20.71 13.66
N LEU A 239 12.17 -20.55 13.30
CA LEU A 239 11.18 -21.62 13.22
C LEU A 239 11.31 -22.47 11.93
N GLY A 240 12.25 -22.15 11.03
CA GLY A 240 12.39 -22.84 9.74
C GLY A 240 11.23 -22.58 8.76
N ILE A 241 10.49 -21.50 8.96
CA ILE A 241 9.39 -21.06 8.10
C ILE A 241 9.91 -19.98 7.14
N LYS A 242 9.31 -19.90 5.95
CA LYS A 242 9.63 -18.82 5.02
C LYS A 242 9.22 -17.45 5.62
N PRO A 243 10.16 -16.49 5.76
CA PRO A 243 9.86 -15.15 6.27
C PRO A 243 8.96 -14.34 5.32
#